data_AF-A0A3D3GIW3-F1
#
_entry.id   AF-A0A3D3GIW3-F1
#
_cell.length_a   1.000
_cell.length_b   1.000
_cell.length_c   1.000
_cell.angle_alpha   90.00
_cell.angle_beta   90.00
_cell.angle_gamma   90.00
#
_symmetry.space_group_name_H-M   'P 1'
#
loop_
_entity.id
_entity.type
_entity.pdbx_description
1 polymer ?
#
loop_
_entity_poly.entity_id
_entity_poly.type
_entity_poly.pdbx_seq_one_letter_code
_entity_poly.pdbx_strand_id
1 'polypeptide(L)'
;MTTFFRLVFASVFFFGTSTILAETPSSKQFQYRVRIPATALTCEQEAVLLAEKFAQTTALQPDRSQCREVLTVTFDQKTYQLYSLVLTYTAAQPLTPYSARFGTANYTGTQGRVGGLYSTFEKCLQDSAFKKIIFENHTALPVVSTVCEVAPFGRQFLLQIDSFGTPAKTLYTYFPNYKGSPEIHNFIPTLIAQLGGTLVDQVDGSYLYFSTAPVYIHSDDFGGFASEEECKAQLMDTREIFMKSGSQFVYAACVSMDRLQAIGDGTGAFMRDYGTYSEAYYSFAECMNDKSRVLDECRAIGKATFGAICRPDFSNRQIYRVELYDVIPQDEAARD
;
A
#
# COMPACT_ATOMS: atom_id res chain seq x y z
N MET A 1 2.38 62.91 -20.62
CA MET A 1 1.97 62.25 -21.88
C MET A 1 3.23 61.78 -22.57
N THR A 2 3.58 60.50 -22.41
CA THR A 2 4.85 59.93 -22.88
C THR A 2 4.52 58.68 -23.68
N THR A 3 4.69 58.79 -24.99
CA THR A 3 4.30 57.76 -25.97
C THR A 3 5.46 56.78 -26.15
N PHE A 4 5.27 55.51 -25.77
CA PHE A 4 6.25 54.45 -26.01
C PHE A 4 5.98 53.77 -27.36
N PHE A 5 6.94 53.87 -28.28
CA PHE A 5 7.00 53.10 -29.52
C PHE A 5 7.54 51.69 -29.23
N ARG A 6 6.76 50.64 -29.53
CA ARG A 6 7.24 49.24 -29.53
C ARG A 6 7.59 48.83 -30.97
N LEU A 7 8.88 48.57 -31.21
CA LEU A 7 9.38 47.87 -32.38
C LEU A 7 9.13 46.36 -32.22
N VAL A 8 8.39 45.76 -33.14
CA VAL A 8 8.19 44.31 -33.25
C VAL A 8 9.22 43.79 -34.25
N PHE A 9 10.21 43.04 -33.78
CA PHE A 9 11.12 42.26 -34.63
C PHE A 9 10.46 40.92 -34.96
N ALA A 10 10.14 40.70 -36.23
CA ALA A 10 9.68 39.41 -36.74
C ALA A 10 10.90 38.58 -37.15
N SER A 11 11.28 37.62 -36.30
CA SER A 11 12.31 36.63 -36.63
C SER A 11 11.66 35.43 -37.34
N VAL A 12 11.96 35.27 -38.63
CA VAL A 12 11.56 34.10 -39.42
C VAL A 12 12.53 32.95 -39.11
N PHE A 13 12.11 32.03 -38.23
CA PHE A 13 12.82 30.77 -38.00
C PHE A 13 12.50 29.78 -39.11
N PHE A 14 13.47 29.49 -39.98
CA PHE A 14 13.42 28.35 -40.89
C PHE A 14 13.67 27.06 -40.09
N PHE A 15 12.60 26.34 -39.75
CA PHE A 15 12.70 24.97 -39.26
C PHE A 15 13.01 24.05 -40.45
N GLY A 16 14.28 23.70 -40.63
CA GLY A 16 14.67 22.57 -41.47
C GLY A 16 14.11 21.29 -40.86
N THR A 17 13.13 20.68 -41.52
CA THR A 17 12.61 19.36 -41.15
C THR A 17 13.64 18.30 -41.49
N SER A 18 14.55 18.03 -40.56
CA SER A 18 15.39 16.83 -40.60
C SER A 18 14.47 15.63 -40.48
N THR A 19 14.19 14.95 -41.58
CA THR A 19 13.58 13.62 -41.59
C THR A 19 14.56 12.65 -40.97
N ILE A 20 14.49 12.50 -39.64
CA ILE A 20 15.13 11.39 -38.94
C ILE A 20 14.42 10.14 -39.44
N LEU A 21 15.10 9.35 -40.27
CA LEU A 21 14.67 7.99 -40.60
C LEU A 21 14.65 7.22 -39.28
N ALA A 22 13.47 7.08 -38.68
CA ALA A 22 13.27 6.22 -37.53
C ALA A 22 13.64 4.79 -37.97
N GLU A 23 14.77 4.27 -37.47
CA GLU A 23 15.10 2.86 -37.62
C GLU A 23 13.92 2.05 -37.09
N THR A 24 13.30 1.26 -37.96
CA THR A 24 12.24 0.34 -37.55
C THR A 24 12.81 -0.57 -36.47
N PRO A 25 12.26 -0.56 -35.24
CA PRO A 25 12.83 -1.34 -34.15
C PRO A 25 12.87 -2.81 -34.59
N SER A 26 14.07 -3.40 -34.58
CA SER A 26 14.24 -4.81 -34.98
C SER A 26 13.45 -5.71 -34.05
N SER A 27 12.53 -6.49 -34.63
CA SER A 27 11.72 -7.45 -33.88
C SER A 27 12.58 -8.63 -33.42
N LYS A 28 12.43 -9.04 -32.16
CA LYS A 28 13.12 -10.18 -31.54
C LYS A 28 12.11 -11.16 -30.99
N GLN A 29 12.52 -12.43 -30.86
CA GLN A 29 11.72 -13.45 -30.20
C GLN A 29 11.91 -13.41 -28.68
N PHE A 30 10.81 -13.52 -27.96
CA PHE A 30 10.75 -13.58 -26.51
C PHE A 30 9.92 -14.78 -26.05
N GLN A 31 10.06 -15.14 -24.77
CA GLN A 31 9.31 -16.24 -24.19
C GLN A 31 8.58 -15.80 -22.93
N TYR A 32 7.31 -16.17 -22.82
CA TYR A 32 6.54 -16.17 -21.59
C TYR A 32 6.44 -17.61 -21.08
N ARG A 33 6.84 -17.84 -19.83
CA ARG A 33 6.87 -19.17 -19.21
C ARG A 33 6.03 -19.13 -17.95
N VAL A 34 5.17 -20.11 -17.77
CA VAL A 34 4.30 -20.20 -16.60
C VAL A 34 4.09 -21.65 -16.19
N ARG A 35 3.84 -21.86 -14.90
CA ARG A 35 3.38 -23.15 -14.37
C ARG A 35 1.96 -22.99 -13.87
N ILE A 36 1.01 -23.70 -14.44
CA ILE A 36 -0.38 -23.66 -14.00
C ILE A 36 -0.80 -24.99 -13.39
N PRO A 37 -1.76 -25.03 -12.47
CA PRO A 37 -2.36 -26.27 -12.00
C PRO A 37 -3.02 -27.03 -13.17
N ALA A 38 -2.90 -28.36 -13.18
CA ALA A 38 -3.64 -29.18 -14.14
C ALA A 38 -5.15 -28.96 -14.00
N THR A 39 -5.85 -28.92 -15.13
CA THR A 39 -7.30 -28.71 -15.19
C THR A 39 -7.97 -29.94 -15.81
N ALA A 40 -9.21 -29.80 -16.29
CA ALA A 40 -9.86 -30.83 -17.11
C ALA A 40 -9.28 -30.93 -18.54
N LEU A 41 -8.52 -29.92 -18.99
CA LEU A 41 -7.85 -29.90 -20.29
C LEU A 41 -6.51 -30.62 -20.23
N THR A 42 -6.05 -31.14 -21.37
CA THR A 42 -4.67 -31.64 -21.49
C THR A 42 -3.67 -30.49 -21.44
N CYS A 43 -2.40 -30.79 -21.13
CA CYS A 43 -1.34 -29.79 -21.07
C CYS A 43 -1.20 -28.99 -22.38
N GLU A 44 -1.39 -29.65 -23.52
CA GLU A 44 -1.32 -29.08 -24.86
C GLU A 44 -2.52 -28.20 -25.16
N GLN A 45 -3.72 -28.58 -24.70
CA GLN A 45 -4.91 -27.74 -24.80
C GLN A 45 -4.77 -26.48 -23.94
N GLU A 46 -4.19 -26.59 -22.75
CA GLU A 46 -3.87 -25.43 -21.92
C GLU A 46 -2.80 -24.52 -22.54
N ALA A 47 -1.82 -25.10 -23.25
CA ALA A 47 -0.85 -24.30 -24.00
C ALA A 47 -1.53 -23.49 -25.12
N VAL A 48 -2.49 -24.08 -25.84
CA VAL A 48 -3.28 -23.37 -26.85
C VAL A 48 -4.12 -22.27 -26.21
N LEU A 49 -4.81 -22.56 -25.10
CA LEU A 49 -5.62 -21.58 -24.38
C LEU A 49 -4.76 -20.41 -23.84
N LEU A 50 -3.55 -20.68 -23.38
CA LEU A 50 -2.59 -19.65 -22.97
C LEU A 50 -2.24 -18.72 -24.15
N ALA A 51 -2.07 -19.28 -25.34
CA ALA A 51 -1.78 -18.54 -26.57
C ALA A 51 -2.94 -17.63 -26.98
N GLU A 52 -4.17 -18.15 -26.92
CA GLU A 52 -5.39 -17.39 -27.20
C GLU A 52 -5.54 -16.20 -26.24
N LYS A 53 -5.40 -16.43 -24.93
CA LYS A 53 -5.48 -15.37 -23.91
C LYS A 53 -4.37 -14.33 -24.07
N PHE A 54 -3.16 -14.76 -24.37
CA PHE A 54 -2.04 -13.85 -24.66
C PHE A 54 -2.34 -12.97 -25.88
N ALA A 55 -2.82 -13.56 -26.98
CA ALA A 55 -3.16 -12.82 -28.18
C ALA A 55 -4.28 -11.79 -27.95
N GLN A 56 -5.31 -12.18 -27.19
CA GLN A 56 -6.42 -11.31 -26.82
C GLN A 56 -5.98 -10.11 -25.96
N THR A 57 -5.04 -10.31 -25.04
CA THR A 57 -4.60 -9.26 -24.10
C THR A 57 -3.51 -8.34 -24.65
N THR A 58 -2.67 -8.84 -25.56
CA THR A 58 -1.49 -8.10 -26.06
C THR A 58 -1.62 -7.59 -27.49
N ALA A 59 -2.62 -8.09 -28.24
CA ALA A 59 -2.72 -7.93 -29.70
C ALA A 59 -1.51 -8.46 -30.49
N LEU A 60 -0.61 -9.24 -29.87
CA LEU A 60 0.49 -9.93 -30.53
C LEU A 60 0.08 -11.36 -30.88
N GLN A 61 0.46 -11.81 -32.06
CA GLN A 61 0.30 -13.22 -32.43
C GLN A 61 1.43 -14.05 -31.80
N PRO A 62 1.11 -15.10 -31.04
CA PRO A 62 2.12 -16.03 -30.55
C PRO A 62 2.70 -16.83 -31.72
N ASP A 63 4.02 -16.93 -31.79
CA ASP A 63 4.72 -17.73 -32.81
C ASP A 63 4.52 -19.22 -32.54
N ARG A 64 4.53 -19.60 -31.25
CA ARG A 64 4.40 -20.98 -30.78
C ARG A 64 3.93 -21.00 -29.33
N SER A 65 3.06 -21.94 -28.99
CA SER A 65 2.78 -22.30 -27.60
C SER A 65 2.87 -23.81 -27.43
N GLN A 66 3.44 -24.25 -26.31
CA GLN A 66 3.66 -25.68 -26.06
C GLN A 66 3.62 -26.01 -24.57
N CYS A 67 3.13 -27.23 -24.29
CA CYS A 67 3.43 -27.89 -23.03
C CYS A 67 4.91 -28.32 -23.04
N ARG A 68 5.64 -27.96 -21.99
CA ARG A 68 7.05 -28.34 -21.83
C ARG A 68 7.20 -29.60 -20.98
N GLU A 69 6.47 -29.65 -19.87
CA GLU A 69 6.55 -30.72 -18.87
C GLU A 69 5.25 -30.77 -18.06
N VAL A 70 4.88 -31.97 -17.63
CA VAL A 70 3.88 -32.21 -16.59
C VAL A 70 4.64 -32.56 -15.31
N LEU A 71 4.56 -31.68 -14.32
CA LEU A 71 5.23 -31.80 -13.04
C LEU A 71 4.28 -32.42 -12.03
N THR A 72 4.74 -33.44 -11.31
CA THR A 72 4.02 -34.01 -10.18
C THR A 72 4.66 -33.47 -8.90
N VAL A 73 3.89 -32.71 -8.12
CA VAL A 73 4.34 -32.12 -6.85
C VAL A 73 3.50 -32.66 -5.70
N THR A 74 4.11 -32.83 -4.53
CA THR A 74 3.39 -33.29 -3.34
C THR A 74 3.47 -32.22 -2.26
N PHE A 75 2.30 -31.72 -1.85
CA PHE A 75 2.14 -30.78 -0.74
C PHE A 75 1.11 -31.36 0.24
N ASP A 76 1.41 -31.30 1.54
CA ASP A 76 0.50 -31.79 2.59
C ASP A 76 0.00 -33.21 2.36
N GLN A 77 0.91 -34.11 1.94
CA GLN A 77 0.64 -35.52 1.60
C GLN A 77 -0.31 -35.74 0.40
N LYS A 78 -0.70 -34.67 -0.29
CA LYS A 78 -1.52 -34.71 -1.50
C LYS A 78 -0.68 -34.37 -2.72
N THR A 79 -0.90 -35.13 -3.79
CA THR A 79 -0.16 -34.98 -5.04
C THR A 79 -0.99 -34.15 -6.03
N TYR A 80 -0.35 -33.18 -6.65
CA TYR A 80 -0.91 -32.28 -7.65
C TYR A 80 -0.09 -32.38 -8.93
N GLN A 81 -0.77 -32.22 -10.07
CA GLN A 81 -0.10 -32.05 -11.35
C GLN A 81 -0.07 -30.57 -11.72
N LEU A 82 1.09 -30.09 -12.18
CA LEU A 82 1.28 -28.75 -12.72
C LEU A 82 1.73 -28.87 -14.17
N TYR A 83 1.19 -28.03 -15.04
CA TYR A 83 1.60 -27.90 -16.42
C TYR A 83 2.57 -26.74 -16.55
N SER A 84 3.76 -27.02 -17.09
CA SER A 84 4.76 -26.00 -17.40
C SER A 84 4.61 -25.63 -18.87
N LEU A 85 4.12 -24.43 -19.12
CA LEU A 85 3.76 -23.94 -20.44
C LEU A 85 4.78 -22.89 -20.88
N VAL A 86 5.12 -22.91 -22.18
CA VAL A 86 5.99 -21.91 -22.79
C VAL A 86 5.30 -21.36 -24.03
N LEU A 87 5.17 -20.04 -24.07
CA LEU A 87 4.71 -19.28 -25.22
C LEU A 87 5.87 -18.46 -25.78
N THR A 88 6.08 -18.53 -27.09
CA THR A 88 7.08 -17.73 -27.83
C THR A 88 6.35 -16.72 -28.70
N TYR A 89 6.82 -15.48 -28.73
CA TYR A 89 6.24 -14.39 -29.51
C TYR A 89 7.32 -13.44 -30.01
N THR A 90 7.01 -12.70 -31.07
CA THR A 90 7.91 -11.71 -31.68
C THR A 90 7.44 -10.30 -31.36
N ALA A 91 8.32 -9.46 -30.82
CA ALA A 91 8.03 -8.07 -30.46
C ALA A 91 9.28 -7.18 -30.56
N ALA A 92 9.13 -5.86 -30.44
CA ALA A 92 10.26 -4.94 -30.35
C ALA A 92 11.00 -5.04 -29.00
N GLN A 93 10.28 -5.35 -27.92
CA GLN A 93 10.77 -5.47 -26.55
C GLN A 93 10.04 -6.59 -25.80
N PRO A 94 10.64 -7.19 -24.76
CA PRO A 94 9.96 -8.20 -23.97
C PRO A 94 8.77 -7.56 -23.23
N LEU A 95 7.61 -8.20 -23.31
CA LEU A 95 6.47 -7.85 -22.46
C LEU A 95 6.72 -8.37 -21.04
N THR A 96 6.50 -7.50 -20.05
CA THR A 96 6.46 -7.87 -18.65
C THR A 96 5.00 -8.04 -18.22
N PRO A 97 4.59 -9.21 -17.71
CA PRO A 97 3.24 -9.36 -17.21
C PRO A 97 3.01 -8.48 -15.99
N TYR A 98 1.80 -7.94 -15.86
CA TYR A 98 1.31 -7.45 -14.58
C TYR A 98 0.88 -8.65 -13.74
N SER A 99 1.48 -8.80 -12.55
CA SER A 99 1.19 -9.90 -11.63
C SER A 99 0.56 -9.37 -10.35
N ALA A 100 -0.69 -9.72 -10.10
CA ALA A 100 -1.31 -9.53 -8.79
C ALA A 100 -1.03 -10.76 -7.91
N ARG A 101 -0.49 -10.51 -6.71
CA ARG A 101 -0.13 -11.57 -5.76
C ARG A 101 -0.96 -11.46 -4.48
N PHE A 102 -1.84 -12.43 -4.27
CA PHE A 102 -2.63 -12.55 -3.05
C PHE A 102 -1.81 -13.37 -2.03
N GLY A 103 -1.56 -12.78 -0.86
CA GLY A 103 -0.66 -13.36 0.14
C GLY A 103 0.77 -12.86 0.02
N THR A 104 0.98 -11.59 -0.35
CA THR A 104 2.28 -10.94 -0.23
C THR A 104 2.14 -9.54 0.33
N ALA A 105 3.16 -9.10 1.05
CA ALA A 105 3.34 -7.70 1.39
C ALA A 105 3.92 -6.93 0.21
N ASN A 106 3.08 -6.51 -0.74
CA ASN A 106 3.51 -5.55 -1.74
C ASN A 106 3.41 -4.15 -1.15
N TYR A 107 4.41 -3.76 -0.34
CA TYR A 107 4.73 -2.36 -0.15
C TYR A 107 5.81 -1.96 -1.15
N THR A 108 5.60 -0.80 -1.77
CA THR A 108 6.43 -0.06 -2.73
C THR A 108 7.95 -0.08 -2.48
N GLY A 109 8.64 -1.17 -2.82
CA GLY A 109 10.10 -1.19 -2.99
C GLY A 109 10.97 -1.52 -1.78
N THR A 110 10.42 -1.91 -0.63
CA THR A 110 11.19 -2.49 0.49
C THR A 110 10.91 -3.99 0.61
N GLN A 111 11.95 -4.80 0.82
CA GLN A 111 11.83 -6.25 1.05
C GLN A 111 11.08 -6.51 2.38
N GLY A 112 9.75 -6.41 2.34
CA GLY A 112 8.85 -6.74 3.44
C GLY A 112 8.49 -8.21 3.43
N ARG A 113 8.34 -8.79 4.63
CA ARG A 113 8.06 -10.21 4.88
C ARG A 113 6.97 -10.77 3.96
N VAL A 114 7.36 -11.67 3.05
CA VAL A 114 6.44 -12.35 2.13
C VAL A 114 5.78 -13.53 2.87
N GLY A 115 4.70 -13.27 3.61
CA GLY A 115 3.88 -14.33 4.22
C GLY A 115 2.77 -14.75 3.26
N GLY A 116 2.72 -16.04 2.89
CA GLY A 116 1.67 -16.57 2.02
C GLY A 116 0.31 -16.58 2.72
N LEU A 117 -0.75 -16.25 1.98
CA LEU A 117 -2.14 -16.25 2.47
C LEU A 117 -2.64 -17.66 2.79
N TYR A 118 -2.25 -18.62 1.98
CA TYR A 118 -2.88 -19.93 1.97
C TYR A 118 -2.09 -20.93 2.80
N SER A 119 -2.76 -21.53 3.80
CA SER A 119 -2.14 -22.54 4.67
C SER A 119 -1.85 -23.87 3.95
N THR A 120 -2.49 -24.13 2.81
CA THR A 120 -2.31 -25.34 1.99
C THR A 120 -2.43 -24.99 0.50
N PHE A 121 -1.81 -25.82 -0.36
CA PHE A 121 -1.89 -25.65 -1.81
C PHE A 121 -3.33 -25.75 -2.32
N GLU A 122 -4.11 -26.67 -1.76
CA GLU A 122 -5.52 -26.89 -2.11
C GLU A 122 -6.39 -25.66 -1.88
N LYS A 123 -6.23 -24.96 -0.75
CA LYS A 123 -6.99 -23.72 -0.48
C LYS A 123 -6.68 -22.65 -1.51
N CYS A 124 -5.40 -22.50 -1.88
CA CYS A 124 -5.00 -21.57 -2.93
C CYS A 124 -5.68 -21.90 -4.28
N LEU A 125 -5.74 -23.18 -4.65
CA LEU A 125 -6.41 -23.61 -5.87
C LEU A 125 -7.91 -23.34 -5.85
N GLN A 126 -8.58 -23.64 -4.74
CA GLN A 126 -10.02 -23.45 -4.56
C GLN A 126 -10.41 -21.98 -4.69
N ASP A 127 -9.62 -21.07 -4.12
CA ASP A 127 -9.85 -19.62 -4.19
C ASP A 127 -9.57 -19.02 -5.57
N SER A 128 -8.78 -19.71 -6.41
CA SER A 128 -8.28 -19.15 -7.66
C SER A 128 -9.39 -18.63 -8.58
N ALA A 129 -10.50 -19.36 -8.70
CA ALA A 129 -11.61 -18.95 -9.57
C ALA A 129 -12.25 -17.63 -9.12
N PHE A 130 -12.49 -17.48 -7.80
CA PHE A 130 -13.08 -16.27 -7.24
C PHE A 130 -12.11 -15.08 -7.33
N LYS A 131 -10.82 -15.29 -7.04
CA LYS A 131 -9.80 -14.23 -7.12
C LYS A 131 -9.54 -13.75 -8.55
N LYS A 132 -9.69 -14.62 -9.57
CA LYS A 132 -9.66 -14.20 -10.99
C LYS A 132 -10.77 -13.19 -11.29
N ILE A 133 -12.01 -13.46 -10.86
CA ILE A 133 -13.14 -12.56 -11.08
C ILE A 133 -12.88 -11.19 -10.40
N ILE A 134 -12.42 -11.21 -9.15
CA ILE A 134 -12.04 -9.98 -8.43
C ILE A 134 -10.95 -9.22 -9.21
N PHE A 135 -9.91 -9.92 -9.68
CA PHE A 135 -8.83 -9.34 -10.45
C PHE A 135 -9.35 -8.65 -11.72
N GLU A 136 -10.13 -9.34 -12.56
CA GLU A 136 -10.63 -8.78 -13.82
C GLU A 136 -11.54 -7.57 -13.58
N ASN A 137 -12.42 -7.66 -12.57
CA ASN A 137 -13.35 -6.59 -12.22
C ASN A 137 -12.64 -5.30 -11.78
N HIS A 138 -11.50 -5.39 -11.08
CA HIS A 138 -10.80 -4.22 -10.55
C HIS A 138 -9.66 -3.73 -11.44
N THR A 139 -8.97 -4.62 -12.14
CA THR A 139 -7.87 -4.26 -13.03
C THR A 139 -8.34 -3.90 -14.42
N ALA A 140 -9.54 -4.32 -14.82
CA ALA A 140 -10.02 -4.31 -16.20
C ALA A 140 -9.09 -5.05 -17.18
N LEU A 141 -8.25 -5.97 -16.68
CA LEU A 141 -7.36 -6.80 -17.48
C LEU A 141 -7.86 -8.25 -17.48
N PRO A 142 -8.00 -8.92 -18.64
CA PRO A 142 -8.34 -10.34 -18.70
C PRO A 142 -7.23 -11.22 -18.11
N VAL A 143 -7.58 -12.29 -17.40
CA VAL A 143 -6.58 -13.21 -16.83
C VAL A 143 -5.93 -14.06 -17.92
N VAL A 144 -4.59 -14.03 -17.98
CA VAL A 144 -3.82 -14.90 -18.87
C VAL A 144 -3.43 -16.19 -18.17
N SER A 145 -2.92 -16.10 -16.94
CA SER A 145 -2.52 -17.28 -16.18
C SER A 145 -2.79 -17.13 -14.69
N THR A 146 -2.78 -18.25 -13.98
CA THR A 146 -2.95 -18.27 -12.53
C THR A 146 -2.17 -19.42 -11.94
N VAL A 147 -1.38 -19.13 -10.92
CA VAL A 147 -0.49 -20.09 -10.28
C VAL A 147 -0.56 -19.95 -8.77
N CYS A 148 -0.52 -21.09 -8.09
CA CYS A 148 -0.24 -21.16 -6.67
C CYS A 148 1.26 -21.41 -6.48
N GLU A 149 1.95 -20.47 -5.85
CA GLU A 149 3.39 -20.58 -5.60
C GLU A 149 3.66 -20.81 -4.12
N VAL A 150 4.77 -21.50 -3.81
CA VAL A 150 5.26 -21.59 -2.44
C VAL A 150 5.81 -20.23 -2.03
N ALA A 151 5.35 -19.70 -0.90
CA ALA A 151 5.83 -18.42 -0.39
C ALA A 151 7.32 -18.51 0.01
N PRO A 152 8.13 -17.44 -0.16
CA PRO A 152 9.58 -17.48 0.10
C PRO A 152 10.00 -17.89 1.51
N PHE A 153 9.13 -17.73 2.52
CA PHE A 153 9.48 -17.89 3.94
C PHE A 153 8.77 -19.04 4.66
N GLY A 154 8.17 -20.02 3.96
CA GLY A 154 7.58 -21.17 4.67
C GLY A 154 6.78 -22.16 3.82
N ARG A 155 5.94 -22.96 4.50
CA ARG A 155 4.96 -23.91 3.90
C ARG A 155 3.63 -23.24 3.51
N GLN A 156 3.63 -21.92 3.38
CA GLN A 156 2.45 -21.17 2.94
C GLN A 156 2.49 -20.99 1.43
N PHE A 157 1.33 -20.72 0.85
CA PHE A 157 1.18 -20.52 -0.58
C PHE A 157 0.62 -19.13 -0.87
N LEU A 158 1.00 -18.57 -2.01
CA LEU A 158 0.44 -17.34 -2.56
C LEU A 158 -0.24 -17.65 -3.89
N LEU A 159 -1.28 -16.90 -4.20
CA LEU A 159 -1.94 -16.97 -5.50
C LEU A 159 -1.42 -15.81 -6.36
N GLN A 160 -0.74 -16.13 -7.45
CA GLN A 160 -0.35 -15.15 -8.47
C GLN A 160 -1.30 -15.26 -9.66
N ILE A 161 -1.81 -14.12 -10.11
CA ILE A 161 -2.62 -13.96 -11.31
C ILE A 161 -1.88 -13.01 -12.24
N ASP A 162 -1.61 -13.46 -13.46
CA ASP A 162 -0.92 -12.67 -14.47
C ASP A 162 -1.87 -12.18 -15.56
N SER A 163 -1.60 -10.97 -16.03
CA SER A 163 -2.15 -10.41 -17.27
C SER A 163 -1.10 -9.52 -17.97
N PHE A 164 -1.45 -8.94 -19.12
CA PHE A 164 -0.62 -7.98 -19.83
C PHE A 164 -1.38 -6.68 -20.05
N GLY A 165 -0.66 -5.56 -19.97
CA GLY A 165 -1.22 -4.21 -20.09
C GLY A 165 -1.07 -3.40 -18.80
N THR A 166 -1.71 -2.25 -18.77
CA THR A 166 -1.73 -1.35 -17.60
C THR A 166 -3.03 -1.54 -16.84
N PRO A 167 -3.00 -1.99 -15.58
CA PRO A 167 -4.22 -2.21 -14.82
C PRO A 167 -4.90 -0.89 -14.44
N ALA A 168 -6.23 -0.86 -14.45
CA ALA A 168 -7.01 0.29 -13.98
C ALA A 168 -6.83 0.53 -12.47
N LYS A 169 -6.68 -0.54 -11.70
CA LYS A 169 -6.31 -0.51 -10.27
C LYS A 169 -5.27 -1.58 -9.99
N THR A 170 -4.34 -1.29 -9.09
CA THR A 170 -3.32 -2.22 -8.63
C THR A 170 -3.71 -2.82 -7.29
N LEU A 171 -3.41 -4.11 -7.08
CA LEU A 171 -3.52 -4.76 -5.77
C LEU A 171 -2.41 -4.29 -4.84
N TYR A 172 -2.79 -3.74 -3.69
CA TYR A 172 -1.91 -3.33 -2.61
C TYR A 172 -2.26 -4.09 -1.34
N THR A 173 -1.31 -4.10 -0.40
CA THR A 173 -1.51 -4.66 0.93
C THR A 173 -1.12 -3.64 1.98
N TYR A 174 -2.02 -3.38 2.92
CA TYR A 174 -1.75 -2.58 4.11
C TYR A 174 -1.52 -3.50 5.31
N PHE A 175 -0.38 -3.33 5.98
CA PHE A 175 -0.03 -4.00 7.22
C PHE A 175 -0.09 -2.97 8.33
N PRO A 176 -1.04 -3.07 9.26
CA PRO A 176 -1.04 -2.25 10.44
C PRO A 176 0.26 -2.49 11.22
N ASN A 177 1.01 -1.43 11.50
CA ASN A 177 2.26 -1.50 12.27
C ASN A 177 2.01 -1.77 13.77
N TYR A 178 0.76 -1.77 14.21
CA TYR A 178 0.35 -1.99 15.59
C TYR A 178 -0.56 -3.23 15.67
N LYS A 179 -0.38 -4.04 16.72
CA LYS A 179 -1.24 -5.18 17.05
C LYS A 179 -2.48 -4.76 17.85
N GLY A 180 -2.92 -3.51 17.69
CA GLY A 180 -3.70 -2.78 18.71
C GLY A 180 -5.17 -2.53 18.35
N SER A 181 -6.04 -2.86 19.30
CA SER A 181 -7.47 -2.55 19.45
C SER A 181 -8.42 -2.94 18.28
N PRO A 182 -9.45 -3.77 18.53
CA PRO A 182 -10.49 -4.05 17.56
C PRO A 182 -11.13 -2.79 16.96
N GLU A 183 -11.26 -1.72 17.74
CA GLU A 183 -11.87 -0.45 17.35
C GLU A 183 -11.12 0.23 16.21
N ILE A 184 -9.80 0.38 16.33
CA ILE A 184 -8.98 0.96 15.24
C ILE A 184 -8.97 0.01 14.04
N HIS A 185 -8.86 -1.31 14.26
CA HIS A 185 -8.91 -2.31 13.19
C HIS A 185 -10.21 -2.28 12.37
N ASN A 186 -11.33 -1.98 13.03
CA ASN A 186 -12.64 -1.86 12.39
C ASN A 186 -12.77 -0.58 11.54
N PHE A 187 -11.94 0.44 11.79
CA PHE A 187 -11.95 1.68 11.00
C PHE A 187 -11.13 1.56 9.70
N ILE A 188 -10.12 0.68 9.64
CA ILE A 188 -9.23 0.53 8.47
C ILE A 188 -10.00 0.30 7.15
N PRO A 189 -11.00 -0.59 7.06
CA PRO A 189 -11.78 -0.76 5.84
C PRO A 189 -12.46 0.52 5.37
N THR A 190 -13.00 1.31 6.31
CA THR A 190 -13.64 2.59 6.03
C THR A 190 -12.62 3.60 5.49
N LEU A 191 -11.45 3.66 6.12
CA LEU A 191 -10.37 4.55 5.69
C LEU A 191 -9.84 4.19 4.30
N ILE A 192 -9.62 2.91 4.01
CA ILE A 192 -9.24 2.43 2.67
C ILE A 192 -10.27 2.86 1.63
N ALA A 193 -11.56 2.72 1.94
CA ALA A 193 -12.64 3.12 1.03
C ALA A 193 -12.68 4.65 0.80
N GLN A 194 -12.49 5.45 1.86
CA GLN A 194 -12.41 6.91 1.78
C GLN A 194 -11.23 7.38 0.92
N LEU A 195 -10.13 6.63 0.92
CA LEU A 195 -8.94 6.87 0.10
C LEU A 195 -9.02 6.28 -1.32
N GLY A 196 -10.22 5.87 -1.76
CA GLY A 196 -10.46 5.37 -3.11
C GLY A 196 -10.07 3.90 -3.34
N GLY A 197 -9.64 3.21 -2.29
CA GLY A 197 -9.38 1.78 -2.31
C GLY A 197 -10.66 0.94 -2.27
N THR A 198 -10.56 -0.30 -2.72
CA THR A 198 -11.63 -1.30 -2.57
C THR A 198 -11.05 -2.51 -1.87
N LEU A 199 -11.47 -2.74 -0.63
CA LEU A 199 -11.04 -3.90 0.16
C LEU A 199 -11.55 -5.18 -0.50
N VAL A 200 -10.66 -6.15 -0.70
CA VAL A 200 -10.97 -7.45 -1.31
C VAL A 200 -10.67 -8.65 -0.42
N ASP A 201 -9.84 -8.47 0.61
CA ASP A 201 -9.56 -9.51 1.60
C ASP A 201 -8.96 -8.94 2.88
N GLN A 202 -9.08 -9.69 3.97
CA GLN A 202 -8.41 -9.42 5.25
C GLN A 202 -7.80 -10.71 5.80
N VAL A 203 -6.50 -10.68 6.08
CA VAL A 203 -5.69 -11.88 6.33
C VAL A 203 -4.67 -11.59 7.41
N ASP A 204 -4.73 -12.32 8.53
CA ASP A 204 -3.77 -12.19 9.64
C ASP A 204 -3.52 -10.73 10.06
N GLY A 205 -4.60 -9.92 10.07
CA GLY A 205 -4.56 -8.49 10.39
C GLY A 205 -4.10 -7.56 9.25
N SER A 206 -3.78 -8.11 8.08
CA SER A 206 -3.41 -7.37 6.86
C SER A 206 -4.64 -7.15 5.98
N TYR A 207 -4.64 -6.07 5.22
CA TYR A 207 -5.78 -5.66 4.38
C TYR A 207 -5.34 -5.61 2.92
N LEU A 208 -5.94 -6.44 2.07
CA LEU A 208 -5.69 -6.45 0.63
C LEU A 208 -6.75 -5.60 -0.07
N TYR A 209 -6.32 -4.68 -0.92
CA TYR A 209 -7.24 -3.76 -1.59
C TYR A 209 -6.75 -3.38 -2.99
N PHE A 210 -7.69 -3.07 -3.89
CA PHE A 210 -7.39 -2.49 -5.20
C PHE A 210 -7.54 -0.97 -5.17
N SER A 211 -6.56 -0.25 -5.70
CA SER A 211 -6.60 1.21 -5.82
C SER A 211 -5.81 1.70 -7.05
N THR A 212 -6.06 2.93 -7.51
CA THR A 212 -5.25 3.55 -8.58
C THR A 212 -3.87 3.99 -8.08
N ALA A 213 -3.73 4.23 -6.78
CA ALA A 213 -2.49 4.58 -6.09
C ALA A 213 -2.44 3.90 -4.72
N PRO A 214 -1.24 3.67 -4.14
CA PRO A 214 -1.12 3.15 -2.78
C PRO A 214 -1.88 4.05 -1.79
N VAL A 215 -2.63 3.47 -0.86
CA VAL A 215 -3.18 4.26 0.25
C VAL A 215 -2.12 4.39 1.35
N TYR A 216 -1.92 5.62 1.81
CA TYR A 216 -1.04 5.93 2.92
C TYR A 216 -1.89 6.09 4.17
N ILE A 217 -1.67 5.20 5.13
CA ILE A 217 -2.36 5.20 6.41
C ILE A 217 -1.30 5.39 7.49
N HIS A 218 -1.46 6.44 8.27
CA HIS A 218 -0.64 6.72 9.43
C HIS A 218 -1.42 6.34 10.69
N SER A 219 -0.71 5.83 11.68
CA SER A 219 -1.28 5.45 12.98
C SER A 219 -0.31 5.83 14.07
N ASP A 220 -0.83 6.29 15.20
CA ASP A 220 0.02 6.67 16.32
C ASP A 220 -0.57 6.33 17.69
N ASP A 221 0.33 6.15 18.67
CA ASP A 221 0.02 5.77 20.05
C ASP A 221 0.43 6.84 21.05
N PHE A 222 -0.54 7.57 21.56
CA PHE A 222 -0.35 8.69 22.47
C PHE A 222 -0.09 8.21 23.92
N GLY A 223 -0.13 6.89 24.15
CA GLY A 223 0.22 6.23 25.40
C GLY A 223 -0.95 6.05 26.37
N GLY A 224 -0.61 5.62 27.58
CA GLY A 224 -1.57 5.30 28.65
C GLY A 224 -1.88 6.49 29.55
N PHE A 225 -3.08 6.49 30.11
CA PHE A 225 -3.68 7.48 31.01
C PHE A 225 -3.97 6.85 32.37
N ALA A 226 -4.31 7.65 33.39
CA ALA A 226 -4.67 7.07 34.68
C ALA A 226 -6.11 6.56 34.72
N SER A 227 -6.99 7.09 33.84
CA SER A 227 -8.37 6.62 33.70
C SER A 227 -8.90 6.74 32.27
N GLU A 228 -10.05 6.10 32.02
CA GLU A 228 -10.76 6.18 30.74
C GLU A 228 -11.30 7.59 30.46
N GLU A 229 -11.74 8.30 31.50
CA GLU A 229 -12.22 9.68 31.39
C GLU A 229 -11.09 10.63 30.96
N GLU A 230 -9.90 10.47 31.54
CA GLU A 230 -8.71 11.25 31.15
C GLU A 230 -8.33 10.98 29.69
N CYS A 231 -8.33 9.70 29.29
CA CYS A 231 -8.09 9.35 27.90
C CYS A 231 -9.14 9.98 26.96
N LYS A 232 -10.43 9.85 27.30
CA LYS A 232 -11.53 10.40 26.49
C LYS A 232 -11.45 11.91 26.36
N ALA A 233 -10.99 12.61 27.40
CA ALA A 233 -10.81 14.04 27.39
C ALA A 233 -9.77 14.52 26.35
N GLN A 234 -8.84 13.65 25.92
CA GLN A 234 -7.79 13.98 24.92
C GLN A 234 -8.15 13.57 23.48
N LEU A 235 -9.31 12.95 23.24
CA LEU A 235 -9.68 12.45 21.91
C LEU A 235 -9.77 13.56 20.86
N MET A 236 -10.28 14.73 21.24
CA MET A 236 -10.39 15.87 20.32
C MET A 236 -9.03 16.47 20.00
N ASP A 237 -8.17 16.68 21.00
CA ASP A 237 -6.80 17.16 20.77
C ASP A 237 -6.02 16.22 19.85
N THR A 238 -6.19 14.91 20.05
CA THR A 238 -5.57 13.87 19.21
C THR A 238 -6.03 13.96 17.76
N ARG A 239 -7.33 14.17 17.53
CA ARG A 239 -7.86 14.35 16.17
C ARG A 239 -7.31 15.62 15.54
N GLU A 240 -7.25 16.72 16.28
CA GLU A 240 -6.67 17.97 15.80
C GLU A 240 -5.19 17.83 15.45
N ILE A 241 -4.42 17.06 16.22
CA ILE A 241 -3.01 16.77 15.93
C ILE A 241 -2.88 16.11 14.55
N PHE A 242 -3.62 15.02 14.30
CA PHE A 242 -3.63 14.36 12.99
C PHE A 242 -4.12 15.29 11.87
N MET A 243 -5.16 16.08 12.11
CA MET A 243 -5.66 17.01 11.10
C MET A 243 -4.63 18.10 10.75
N LYS A 244 -3.91 18.61 11.75
CA LYS A 244 -2.85 19.61 11.54
C LYS A 244 -1.58 19.02 10.93
N SER A 245 -1.34 17.71 11.08
CA SER A 245 -0.28 16.99 10.34
C SER A 245 -0.66 16.65 8.89
N GLY A 246 -1.90 16.93 8.48
CA GLY A 246 -2.37 16.84 7.10
C GLY A 246 -3.40 15.74 6.83
N SER A 247 -3.80 14.97 7.85
CA SER A 247 -4.87 13.98 7.69
C SER A 247 -6.24 14.65 7.51
N GLN A 248 -7.04 14.15 6.57
CA GLN A 248 -8.43 14.56 6.35
C GLN A 248 -9.44 13.63 7.04
N PHE A 249 -9.08 12.36 7.15
CA PHE A 249 -9.86 11.29 7.74
C PHE A 249 -9.12 10.78 8.97
N VAL A 250 -9.69 11.01 10.15
CA VAL A 250 -9.06 10.65 11.42
C VAL A 250 -10.04 9.90 12.30
N TYR A 251 -9.55 8.83 12.90
CA TYR A 251 -10.23 8.13 13.97
C TYR A 251 -9.29 8.02 15.17
N ALA A 252 -9.74 8.53 16.30
CA ALA A 252 -9.04 8.44 17.58
C ALA A 252 -9.94 7.70 18.57
N ALA A 253 -9.35 6.82 19.37
CA ALA A 253 -10.05 5.99 20.34
C ALA A 253 -9.21 5.75 21.60
N CYS A 254 -9.90 5.59 22.72
CA CYS A 254 -9.35 5.04 23.95
C CYS A 254 -9.50 3.53 23.91
N VAL A 255 -8.38 2.84 23.89
CA VAL A 255 -8.26 1.40 23.77
C VAL A 255 -7.77 0.81 25.09
N SER A 256 -8.18 -0.41 25.42
CA SER A 256 -7.81 -1.06 26.70
C SER A 256 -8.14 -0.20 27.95
N MET A 257 -9.26 0.53 27.89
CA MET A 257 -9.77 1.50 28.87
C MET A 257 -8.94 2.78 29.06
N ASP A 258 -7.61 2.74 28.97
CA ASP A 258 -6.76 3.89 29.35
C ASP A 258 -5.73 4.31 28.31
N ARG A 259 -5.69 3.73 27.11
CA ARG A 259 -4.65 4.01 26.12
C ARG A 259 -5.19 4.76 24.91
N LEU A 260 -4.58 5.88 24.55
CA LEU A 260 -5.04 6.71 23.45
C LEU A 260 -4.30 6.35 22.16
N GLN A 261 -5.06 6.00 21.13
CA GLN A 261 -4.53 5.68 19.81
C GLN A 261 -5.32 6.43 18.74
N ALA A 262 -4.66 6.73 17.62
CA ALA A 262 -5.33 7.26 16.45
C ALA A 262 -4.78 6.69 15.15
N ILE A 263 -5.62 6.75 14.13
CA ILE A 263 -5.33 6.36 12.76
C ILE A 263 -5.91 7.43 11.82
N GLY A 264 -5.22 7.71 10.73
CA GLY A 264 -5.73 8.58 9.70
C GLY A 264 -5.04 8.39 8.36
N ASP A 265 -5.51 9.12 7.36
CA ASP A 265 -4.85 9.18 6.07
C ASP A 265 -3.58 10.02 6.12
N GLY A 266 -2.63 9.67 5.26
CA GLY A 266 -1.49 10.53 4.94
C GLY A 266 -0.14 9.97 5.32
N THR A 267 0.87 10.73 4.91
CA THR A 267 2.28 10.58 5.26
C THR A 267 2.68 11.53 6.41
N GLY A 268 1.68 12.16 7.06
CA GLY A 268 1.85 13.22 8.04
C GLY A 268 2.45 12.69 9.32
N ALA A 269 3.76 12.45 9.31
CA ALA A 269 4.52 12.17 10.50
C ALA A 269 4.78 13.48 11.25
N PHE A 270 4.74 13.39 12.57
CA PHE A 270 4.98 14.51 13.47
C PHE A 270 5.97 14.08 14.54
N MET A 271 6.72 15.05 15.06
CA MET A 271 7.66 14.79 16.15
C MET A 271 6.95 14.94 17.48
N ARG A 272 7.39 14.15 18.47
CA ARG A 272 6.95 14.24 19.86
C ARG A 272 8.08 14.87 20.68
N ASP A 273 7.79 15.95 21.36
CA ASP A 273 8.69 16.55 22.35
C ASP A 273 8.15 16.29 23.75
N TYR A 274 8.86 15.43 24.48
CA TYR A 274 8.55 15.08 25.85
C TYR A 274 9.11 16.14 26.80
N GLY A 275 8.38 17.24 26.92
CA GLY A 275 8.46 18.08 28.11
C GLY A 275 9.75 18.86 28.30
N THR A 276 10.43 19.27 27.22
CA THR A 276 11.47 20.32 27.32
C THR A 276 10.91 21.60 27.96
N TYR A 277 9.61 21.88 27.72
CA TYR A 277 8.90 23.08 28.19
C TYR A 277 7.76 22.76 29.17
N SER A 278 7.54 21.48 29.50
CA SER A 278 6.50 21.08 30.43
C SER A 278 7.04 21.00 31.85
N GLU A 279 6.37 21.70 32.76
CA GLU A 279 6.51 21.46 34.19
C GLU A 279 5.93 20.08 34.56
N ALA A 280 6.20 19.65 35.80
CA ALA A 280 5.56 18.47 36.38
C ALA A 280 4.28 18.91 37.09
N TYR A 281 3.13 18.39 36.67
CA TYR A 281 1.83 18.65 37.30
C TYR A 281 1.43 17.47 38.19
N TYR A 282 0.78 17.73 39.32
CA TYR A 282 0.38 16.67 40.25
C TYR A 282 -1.06 16.19 40.04
N SER A 283 -1.77 16.78 39.07
CA SER A 283 -3.07 16.31 38.61
C SER A 283 -3.27 16.53 37.11
N PHE A 284 -4.17 15.72 36.53
CA PHE A 284 -4.58 15.87 35.13
C PHE A 284 -5.22 17.24 34.87
N ALA A 285 -6.02 17.75 35.80
CA ALA A 285 -6.69 19.04 35.69
C ALA A 285 -5.70 20.21 35.65
N GLU A 286 -4.67 20.19 36.50
CA GLU A 286 -3.58 21.18 36.47
C GLU A 286 -2.89 21.19 35.10
N CYS A 287 -2.51 20.01 34.60
CA CYS A 287 -1.90 19.91 33.28
C CYS A 287 -2.82 20.48 32.18
N MET A 288 -4.09 20.08 32.18
CA MET A 288 -5.04 20.51 31.16
C MET A 288 -5.26 22.02 31.15
N ASN A 289 -5.30 22.66 32.32
CA ASN A 289 -5.42 24.10 32.44
C ASN A 289 -4.19 24.84 31.86
N ASP A 290 -3.01 24.25 32.01
CA ASP A 290 -1.75 24.88 31.62
C ASP A 290 -1.30 24.57 30.18
N LYS A 291 -1.94 23.57 29.56
CA LYS A 291 -1.64 23.11 28.18
C LYS A 291 -1.58 24.25 27.15
N SER A 292 -2.48 25.22 27.24
CA SER A 292 -2.53 26.36 26.31
C SER A 292 -1.33 27.30 26.46
N ARG A 293 -0.92 27.60 27.70
CA ARG A 293 0.28 28.41 28.00
C ARG A 293 1.53 27.75 27.42
N VAL A 294 1.72 26.45 27.66
CA VAL A 294 2.89 25.70 27.16
C VAL A 294 2.95 25.74 25.62
N LEU A 295 1.81 25.56 24.95
CA LEU A 295 1.72 25.67 23.49
C LEU A 295 2.11 27.06 22.98
N ASP A 296 1.64 28.11 23.64
CA ASP A 296 1.92 29.49 23.24
C ASP A 296 3.39 29.87 23.46
N GLU A 297 3.99 29.42 24.57
CA GLU A 297 5.42 29.61 24.86
C GLU A 297 6.31 28.91 23.82
N CYS A 298 5.97 27.69 23.42
CA CYS A 298 6.72 26.97 22.38
C CYS A 298 6.64 27.70 21.03
N ARG A 299 5.48 28.24 20.67
CA ARG A 299 5.32 29.04 19.45
C ARG A 299 6.08 30.36 19.53
N ALA A 300 6.12 31.00 20.70
CA ALA A 300 6.81 32.27 20.91
C ALA A 300 8.33 32.17 20.69
N ILE A 301 8.92 30.99 20.91
CA ILE A 301 10.34 30.71 20.62
C ILE A 301 10.59 30.15 19.22
N GLY A 302 9.57 30.14 18.36
CA GLY A 302 9.68 29.76 16.95
C GLY A 302 9.54 28.26 16.66
N LYS A 303 9.08 27.43 17.62
CA LYS A 303 8.76 26.03 17.31
C LYS A 303 7.47 25.94 16.50
N ALA A 304 7.44 24.99 15.55
CA ALA A 304 6.26 24.67 14.75
C ALA A 304 5.27 23.76 15.51
N THR A 305 5.04 24.03 16.79
CA THR A 305 4.17 23.23 17.65
C THR A 305 2.71 23.51 17.36
N PHE A 306 1.96 22.45 17.04
CA PHE A 306 0.59 22.57 16.56
C PHE A 306 -0.43 21.85 17.45
N GLY A 307 0.01 20.97 18.34
CA GLY A 307 -0.87 20.28 19.29
C GLY A 307 -0.13 19.82 20.54
N ALA A 308 -0.91 19.44 21.55
CA ALA A 308 -0.39 18.97 22.82
C ALA A 308 -1.38 18.02 23.50
N ILE A 309 -0.84 17.10 24.30
CA ILE A 309 -1.62 16.16 25.13
C ILE A 309 -1.10 16.18 26.55
N CYS A 310 -2.01 16.13 27.53
CA CYS A 310 -1.67 15.95 28.93
C CYS A 310 -1.72 14.48 29.30
N ARG A 311 -0.58 13.90 29.68
CA ARG A 311 -0.54 12.47 30.05
C ARG A 311 0.38 12.21 31.24
N PRO A 312 0.23 11.06 31.92
CA PRO A 312 1.16 10.64 32.95
C PRO A 312 2.60 10.56 32.42
N ASP A 313 3.56 11.00 33.22
CA ASP A 313 4.97 10.88 32.92
C ASP A 313 5.38 9.39 32.94
N PHE A 314 6.16 8.98 31.93
CA PHE A 314 6.55 7.58 31.79
C PHE A 314 7.43 7.09 32.95
N SER A 315 8.26 7.97 33.50
CA SER A 315 9.13 7.67 34.66
C SER A 315 8.41 7.77 36.00
N ASN A 316 7.34 8.58 36.09
CA ASN A 316 6.54 8.71 37.30
C ASN A 316 5.06 8.95 36.99
N ARG A 317 4.24 7.90 37.08
CA ARG A 317 2.80 7.98 36.82
C ARG A 317 2.01 8.85 37.80
N GLN A 318 2.63 9.35 38.88
CA GLN A 318 2.01 10.29 39.81
C GLN A 318 2.09 11.75 39.36
N ILE A 319 2.85 12.04 38.30
CA ILE A 319 2.93 13.37 37.71
C ILE A 319 2.46 13.32 36.26
N TYR A 320 1.89 14.43 35.81
CA TYR A 320 1.48 14.66 34.42
C TYR A 320 2.47 15.60 33.74
N ARG A 321 2.58 15.45 32.42
CA ARG A 321 3.30 16.39 31.55
C ARG A 321 2.49 16.69 30.30
N VAL A 322 2.75 17.85 29.73
CA VAL A 322 2.33 18.24 28.39
C VAL A 322 3.33 17.65 27.39
N GLU A 323 2.89 16.69 26.60
CA GLU A 323 3.61 16.20 25.41
C GLU A 323 3.23 17.09 24.22
N LEU A 324 4.22 17.60 23.52
CA LEU A 324 4.06 18.55 22.41
C LEU A 324 4.25 17.84 21.07
N TYR A 325 3.49 18.28 20.07
CA TYR A 325 3.51 17.73 18.72
C TYR A 325 3.91 18.81 17.71
N ASP A 326 5.02 18.55 17.02
CA ASP A 326 5.70 19.46 16.11
C ASP A 326 5.68 18.92 14.67
N VAL A 327 5.69 19.82 13.68
CA VAL A 327 5.84 19.44 12.27
C VAL A 327 7.26 18.91 12.06
N ILE A 328 7.43 17.76 11.39
CA ILE A 328 8.75 17.30 10.96
C ILE A 328 9.30 18.29 9.93
N PRO A 329 10.48 18.88 10.15
CA PRO A 329 11.13 19.73 9.15
C PRO A 329 11.28 18.97 7.83
N GLN A 330 10.93 19.58 6.70
CA GLN A 330 11.00 18.93 5.38
C GLN A 330 12.41 18.40 5.06
N ASP A 331 13.44 19.01 5.64
CA ASP A 331 14.85 18.67 5.46
C ASP A 331 15.23 17.33 6.16
N GLU A 332 14.48 16.94 7.18
CA GLU A 332 14.64 15.66 7.89
C GLU A 332 13.77 14.55 7.28
N ALA A 333 12.60 14.90 6.73
CA ALA A 333 11.70 13.96 6.07
C ALA A 333 12.30 13.27 4.82
N ALA A 334 13.38 13.81 4.25
CA ALA A 334 14.08 13.22 3.11
C ALA A 334 15.15 12.16 3.48
N ARG A 335 15.36 11.89 4.79
CA ARG A 335 16.39 10.96 5.28
C ARG A 335 15.88 9.57 5.66
N ASP A 336 14.56 9.38 5.65
CA ASP A 336 13.87 8.10 5.94
C ASP A 336 13.25 7.49 4.66
#